data_AF-A0A7S4QP63-F1
#
_entry.id   AF-A0A7S4QP63-F1
#
_cell.length_a   1.000
_cell.length_b   1.000
_cell.length_c   1.000
_cell.angle_alpha   90.00
_cell.angle_beta   90.00
_cell.angle_gamma   90.00
#
_symmetry.space_group_name_H-M   'P 1'
#
loop_
_entity.id
_entity.type
_entity.pdbx_description
1 polymer ?
#
loop_
_entity_poly.entity_id
_entity_poly.type
_entity_poly.pdbx_seq_one_letter_code
_entity_poly.pdbx_strand_id
1 'polypeptide(L)'
;MMITLATITALTFVMILSVTFNIQTTSSFNFMQHQRYHYHSSLLYSSTKLHKQTNKDGKKYDNNNSNNDNNDGYDPSSRSIQNKKENNVEKLNSSDDSLHKHKSIFTPAGPLWNQEDDDTRVLPHRGRSRKRVLVLCTGGTLTMSSDPSAQGALAPVQGALTDYMSSMRELTDDPEMPEIVSHEYIPLIDSSDMGPGDWAVIAQDIATNYYHFDGFVIITGTDTMAYAASAVSFMFQNLGKPVVFTGSQIPLREPYNDARKNLIMAIIFASSDTVSEVTIFFHDRLLRGCRATKVNTCKLLAFDSPNIDSLATIGIHVEEKDHLFLPPPKGAFRVRTEMDTRLITLRLVPGFDDAMIIHMIKAASKETVLKGLILQLYGAGNMPSLKNDLIECLKDATNDGVCVVVSTQCHTGSVIMGHYATGLALKEAGVVSAGDMTLEATTAKLAYLLGRQDLTIDEVRDLMGVDLRGELTPEGLMPPPPLASTYQKAIFKKNRSRIF
;
A
#
# COMPACT_ATOMS: atom_id res chain seq x y z
N MET A 1 -46.54 -57.95 -27.68
CA MET A 1 -46.30 -56.89 -28.69
C MET A 1 -46.93 -55.54 -28.33
N MET A 2 -48.15 -55.46 -27.79
CA MET A 2 -48.77 -54.15 -27.47
C MET A 2 -48.17 -53.42 -26.26
N ILE A 3 -47.63 -54.13 -25.27
CA ILE A 3 -47.01 -53.51 -24.08
C ILE A 3 -45.67 -52.83 -24.44
N THR A 4 -44.92 -53.40 -25.38
CA THR A 4 -43.61 -52.89 -25.81
C THR A 4 -43.74 -51.60 -26.63
N LEU A 5 -44.84 -51.43 -27.38
CA LEU A 5 -45.09 -50.23 -28.18
C LEU A 5 -45.46 -49.02 -27.31
N ALA A 6 -46.18 -49.25 -26.21
CA ALA A 6 -46.59 -48.21 -25.24
C ALA A 6 -45.38 -47.67 -24.44
N THR A 7 -44.42 -48.54 -24.09
CA THR A 7 -43.20 -48.11 -23.40
C THR A 7 -42.27 -47.28 -24.29
N ILE A 8 -42.18 -47.60 -25.58
CA ILE A 8 -41.34 -46.85 -26.53
C ILE A 8 -41.94 -45.48 -26.85
N THR A 9 -43.28 -45.37 -26.93
CA THR A 9 -43.97 -44.08 -27.11
C THR A 9 -43.87 -43.19 -25.86
N ALA A 10 -43.91 -43.76 -24.65
CA ALA A 10 -43.70 -42.99 -23.43
C ALA A 10 -42.27 -42.44 -23.30
N LEU A 11 -41.25 -43.25 -23.64
CA LEU A 11 -39.84 -42.82 -23.60
C LEU A 11 -39.50 -41.76 -24.65
N THR A 12 -40.07 -41.85 -25.84
CA THR A 12 -39.90 -40.81 -26.88
C THR A 12 -40.61 -39.51 -26.49
N PHE A 13 -41.77 -39.57 -25.83
CA PHE A 13 -42.46 -38.37 -25.35
C PHE A 13 -41.67 -37.64 -24.24
N VAL A 14 -41.05 -38.38 -23.32
CA VAL A 14 -40.21 -37.80 -22.25
C VAL A 14 -38.92 -37.19 -22.78
N MET A 15 -38.28 -37.79 -23.81
CA MET A 15 -37.12 -37.18 -24.46
C MET A 15 -37.49 -35.91 -25.22
N ILE A 16 -38.62 -35.90 -25.95
CA ILE A 16 -39.07 -34.72 -26.68
C ILE A 16 -39.40 -33.56 -25.72
N LEU A 17 -40.05 -33.84 -24.58
CA LEU A 17 -40.30 -32.85 -23.53
C LEU A 17 -39.00 -32.31 -22.90
N SER A 18 -38.00 -33.16 -22.69
CA SER A 18 -36.72 -32.74 -22.11
C SER A 18 -35.90 -31.85 -23.06
N VAL A 19 -35.97 -32.13 -24.37
CA VAL A 19 -35.31 -31.30 -25.39
C VAL A 19 -36.06 -29.98 -25.62
N THR A 20 -37.40 -29.96 -25.59
CA THR A 20 -38.16 -28.71 -25.67
C THR A 20 -37.99 -27.83 -24.44
N PHE A 21 -37.90 -28.40 -23.23
CA PHE A 21 -37.65 -27.64 -22.00
C PHE A 21 -36.25 -27.02 -21.97
N ASN A 22 -35.23 -27.70 -22.52
CA ASN A 22 -33.87 -27.18 -22.62
C ASN A 22 -33.73 -26.07 -23.68
N ILE A 23 -34.46 -26.14 -24.79
CA ILE A 23 -34.48 -25.09 -25.82
C ILE A 23 -35.23 -23.84 -25.33
N GLN A 24 -36.28 -24.01 -24.52
CA GLN A 24 -37.08 -22.90 -24.00
C GLN A 24 -36.40 -22.18 -22.81
N THR A 25 -35.53 -22.88 -22.07
CA THR A 25 -34.71 -22.27 -20.99
C THR A 25 -33.47 -21.55 -21.53
N THR A 26 -32.86 -22.04 -22.62
CA THR A 26 -31.74 -21.33 -23.29
C THR A 26 -32.19 -20.11 -24.09
N SER A 27 -33.40 -20.10 -24.66
CA SER A 27 -33.94 -18.88 -25.30
C SER A 27 -34.39 -17.82 -24.28
N SER A 28 -34.80 -18.23 -23.08
CA SER A 28 -35.19 -17.31 -22.00
C SER A 28 -33.98 -16.65 -21.30
N PHE A 29 -32.81 -17.28 -21.35
CA PHE A 29 -31.58 -16.70 -20.77
C PHE A 29 -30.94 -15.61 -21.64
N ASN A 30 -31.09 -15.70 -22.97
CA ASN A 30 -30.60 -14.67 -23.90
C ASN A 30 -31.50 -13.44 -24.02
N PHE A 31 -32.72 -13.46 -23.44
CA PHE A 31 -33.63 -12.30 -23.43
C PHE A 31 -33.54 -11.47 -22.13
N MET A 32 -32.90 -11.99 -21.07
CA MET A 32 -32.77 -11.30 -19.76
C MET A 32 -31.48 -10.49 -19.57
N GLN A 33 -30.58 -10.40 -20.56
CA GLN A 33 -29.39 -9.52 -20.48
C GLN A 33 -29.51 -8.17 -21.20
N HIS A 34 -30.64 -7.84 -21.83
CA HIS A 34 -30.77 -6.57 -22.58
C HIS A 34 -31.82 -5.57 -22.06
N GLN A 35 -32.39 -5.74 -20.87
CA GLN A 35 -33.31 -4.76 -20.27
C GLN A 35 -33.11 -4.53 -18.76
N ARG A 36 -31.94 -4.00 -18.39
CA ARG A 36 -31.79 -3.19 -17.16
C ARG A 36 -30.96 -1.93 -17.42
N TYR A 37 -31.47 -1.12 -18.34
CA TYR A 37 -31.25 0.32 -18.36
C TYR A 37 -32.63 0.98 -18.46
N HIS A 38 -32.85 1.99 -17.61
CA HIS A 38 -34.05 2.84 -17.50
C HIS A 38 -35.30 2.26 -16.83
N TYR A 39 -35.53 2.68 -15.58
CA TYR A 39 -36.84 3.21 -15.18
C TYR A 39 -36.66 4.46 -14.30
N HIS A 40 -37.42 5.49 -14.65
CA HIS A 40 -37.41 6.85 -14.15
C HIS A 40 -38.62 7.07 -13.23
N SER A 41 -38.41 7.77 -12.09
CA SER A 41 -39.33 8.76 -11.46
C SER A 41 -40.70 8.25 -10.92
N SER A 42 -41.37 8.82 -9.93
CA SER A 42 -41.41 10.18 -9.38
C SER A 42 -42.31 10.18 -8.12
N LEU A 43 -42.08 11.11 -7.19
CA LEU A 43 -43.15 11.74 -6.40
C LEU A 43 -42.73 13.16 -5.98
N LEU A 44 -43.25 14.13 -6.75
CA LEU A 44 -43.77 15.46 -6.40
C LEU A 44 -42.99 16.35 -5.41
N TYR A 45 -42.55 17.52 -5.90
CA TYR A 45 -43.07 18.83 -5.47
C TYR A 45 -42.80 19.89 -6.56
N SER A 46 -43.60 20.96 -6.58
CA SER A 46 -44.08 21.69 -7.75
C SER A 46 -43.32 22.97 -8.16
N SER A 47 -43.49 23.34 -9.46
CA SER A 47 -43.72 24.71 -10.02
C SER A 47 -42.68 25.81 -9.79
N THR A 48 -42.15 26.57 -10.78
CA THR A 48 -42.79 27.30 -11.89
C THR A 48 -41.76 27.80 -12.94
N LYS A 49 -42.10 27.67 -14.25
CA LYS A 49 -41.99 28.64 -15.38
C LYS A 49 -41.16 29.94 -15.15
N LEU A 50 -40.31 30.49 -16.05
CA LEU A 50 -40.50 30.81 -17.49
C LEU A 50 -39.21 31.45 -18.13
N HIS A 51 -39.08 31.36 -19.47
CA HIS A 51 -38.44 32.29 -20.45
C HIS A 51 -37.03 32.08 -21.06
N LYS A 52 -37.05 31.94 -22.40
CA LYS A 52 -36.01 32.11 -23.43
C LYS A 52 -35.85 33.59 -23.79
N GLN A 53 -34.64 34.01 -24.20
CA GLN A 53 -34.34 34.79 -25.42
C GLN A 53 -32.83 35.14 -25.43
N THR A 54 -32.02 34.57 -26.32
CA THR A 54 -31.48 35.16 -27.56
C THR A 54 -30.77 36.51 -27.41
N ASN A 55 -29.48 36.56 -27.77
CA ASN A 55 -29.07 37.41 -28.89
C ASN A 55 -27.70 37.02 -29.50
N LYS A 56 -27.68 37.17 -30.83
CA LYS A 56 -26.56 37.04 -31.76
C LYS A 56 -25.79 38.38 -31.86
N ASP A 57 -24.74 38.30 -32.69
CA ASP A 57 -24.05 39.36 -33.46
C ASP A 57 -22.68 39.70 -32.86
N GLY A 58 -21.53 39.45 -33.51
CA GLY A 58 -21.21 39.26 -34.91
C GLY A 58 -20.44 40.47 -35.42
N LYS A 59 -19.20 40.27 -35.90
CA LYS A 59 -18.63 41.04 -37.03
C LYS A 59 -17.28 40.47 -37.51
N LYS A 60 -17.28 40.16 -38.81
CA LYS A 60 -16.17 39.89 -39.73
C LYS A 60 -15.43 41.18 -40.12
N TYR A 61 -14.19 41.06 -40.60
CA TYR A 61 -13.63 41.54 -41.89
C TYR A 61 -12.27 40.80 -42.07
N ASP A 62 -12.05 39.94 -43.08
CA ASP A 62 -11.70 40.19 -44.51
C ASP A 62 -10.46 41.11 -44.66
N ASN A 63 -9.42 40.86 -45.47
CA ASN A 63 -9.10 39.85 -46.47
C ASN A 63 -7.63 40.02 -46.95
N ASN A 64 -7.13 39.00 -47.68
CA ASN A 64 -6.18 39.03 -48.81
C ASN A 64 -4.65 38.82 -48.66
N ASN A 65 -4.25 37.65 -49.20
CA ASN A 65 -3.23 37.36 -50.25
C ASN A 65 -1.74 37.64 -49.96
N SER A 66 -0.77 36.80 -50.33
CA SER A 66 -0.75 35.67 -51.29
C SER A 66 0.55 34.85 -51.14
N ASN A 67 0.43 33.54 -51.42
CA ASN A 67 1.38 32.60 -52.04
C ASN A 67 2.88 32.63 -51.64
N ASN A 68 3.36 31.52 -51.05
CA ASN A 68 4.07 30.52 -51.86
C ASN A 68 4.29 29.20 -51.12
N ASP A 69 4.27 28.15 -51.92
CA ASP A 69 4.39 26.73 -51.62
C ASP A 69 5.59 26.35 -50.75
N ASN A 70 5.37 25.38 -49.85
CA ASN A 70 6.07 24.08 -49.90
C ASN A 70 5.48 23.11 -48.88
N ASN A 71 5.08 21.94 -49.40
CA ASN A 71 4.69 20.75 -48.66
C ASN A 71 5.80 20.30 -47.71
N ASP A 72 5.43 19.83 -46.52
CA ASP A 72 5.77 18.47 -46.06
C ASP A 72 5.01 18.18 -44.76
N GLY A 73 4.07 17.23 -44.84
CA GLY A 73 3.34 16.71 -43.70
C GLY A 73 4.15 15.61 -43.01
N TYR A 74 4.19 15.66 -41.67
CA TYR A 74 4.61 14.54 -40.85
C TYR A 74 3.66 14.40 -39.65
N ASP A 75 2.95 13.27 -39.65
CA ASP A 75 2.08 12.73 -38.61
C ASP A 75 2.92 11.78 -37.73
N PRO A 76 2.96 11.94 -36.39
CA PRO A 76 3.58 10.95 -35.52
C PRO A 76 2.49 10.15 -34.79
N SER A 77 2.07 9.04 -35.38
CA SER A 77 1.51 7.93 -34.62
C SER A 77 2.00 6.59 -35.18
N SER A 78 2.27 5.66 -34.27
CA SER A 78 2.76 4.29 -34.48
C SER A 78 4.28 4.11 -34.62
N ARG A 79 4.91 3.63 -33.54
CA ARG A 79 5.95 2.60 -33.62
C ARG A 79 6.14 1.90 -32.28
N SER A 80 5.49 0.75 -32.17
CA SER A 80 5.90 -0.33 -31.29
C SER A 80 6.14 -1.57 -32.14
N ILE A 81 7.24 -2.28 -31.83
CA ILE A 81 7.50 -3.70 -32.09
C ILE A 81 8.06 -4.08 -33.48
N GLN A 82 9.36 -4.41 -33.48
CA GLN A 82 10.03 -5.63 -34.03
C GLN A 82 11.40 -5.31 -34.67
N ASN A 83 12.48 -5.81 -34.07
CA ASN A 83 13.26 -6.88 -34.71
C ASN A 83 14.37 -7.44 -33.81
N LYS A 84 14.39 -8.77 -33.72
CA LYS A 84 15.45 -9.63 -33.19
C LYS A 84 16.71 -9.53 -34.06
N LYS A 85 17.89 -9.72 -33.45
CA LYS A 85 18.94 -10.59 -34.01
C LYS A 85 19.83 -11.17 -32.90
N GLU A 86 20.11 -12.46 -33.06
CA GLU A 86 20.74 -13.38 -32.14
C GLU A 86 22.28 -13.31 -32.13
N ASN A 87 22.84 -13.99 -31.12
CA ASN A 87 24.19 -14.54 -30.97
C ASN A 87 25.24 -13.68 -30.24
N ASN A 88 25.45 -14.02 -28.96
CA ASN A 88 26.70 -14.64 -28.52
C ASN A 88 26.49 -15.44 -27.23
N VAL A 89 26.76 -16.73 -27.31
CA VAL A 89 26.85 -17.65 -26.18
C VAL A 89 28.30 -17.63 -25.71
N GLU A 90 28.58 -16.92 -24.62
CA GLU A 90 29.78 -17.15 -23.82
C GLU A 90 29.37 -17.56 -22.41
N LYS A 91 29.92 -18.69 -21.98
CA LYS A 91 29.79 -19.25 -20.64
C LYS A 91 30.33 -18.26 -19.61
N LEU A 92 29.44 -17.58 -18.90
CA LEU A 92 29.75 -16.92 -17.64
C LEU A 92 29.37 -17.86 -16.49
N ASN A 93 30.32 -18.74 -16.13
CA ASN A 93 30.38 -19.29 -14.78
C ASN A 93 31.05 -18.23 -13.89
N SER A 94 30.26 -17.26 -13.44
CA SER A 94 30.55 -16.46 -12.26
C SER A 94 29.23 -16.26 -11.54
N SER A 95 29.18 -16.67 -10.28
CA SER A 95 28.10 -16.44 -9.33
C SER A 95 27.71 -14.96 -9.31
N ASP A 96 26.70 -14.60 -10.09
CA ASP A 96 26.22 -13.23 -10.22
C ASP A 96 25.09 -13.02 -9.21
N ASP A 97 25.46 -12.57 -8.01
CA ASP A 97 24.56 -12.20 -6.90
C ASP A 97 23.81 -10.86 -7.19
N SER A 98 23.74 -10.46 -8.47
CA SER A 98 23.18 -9.21 -8.98
C SER A 98 21.72 -9.32 -9.45
N LEU A 99 21.13 -10.51 -9.38
CA LEU A 99 19.74 -10.75 -9.79
C LEU A 99 18.75 -10.08 -8.80
N HIS A 100 18.12 -9.00 -9.27
CA HIS A 100 16.82 -8.48 -8.82
C HIS A 100 16.74 -7.58 -7.57
N LYS A 101 17.75 -6.73 -7.32
CA LYS A 101 17.52 -5.58 -6.42
C LYS A 101 16.83 -4.45 -7.19
N HIS A 102 15.70 -3.98 -6.68
CA HIS A 102 15.04 -2.76 -7.17
C HIS A 102 16.04 -1.60 -7.05
N LYS A 103 16.47 -1.03 -8.18
CA LYS A 103 17.32 0.16 -8.20
C LYS A 103 16.42 1.39 -8.24
N SER A 104 16.63 2.31 -7.30
CA SER A 104 15.91 3.58 -7.32
C SER A 104 16.24 4.35 -8.59
N ILE A 105 15.25 5.06 -9.11
CA ILE A 105 15.44 6.05 -10.17
C ILE A 105 15.55 7.48 -9.63
N PHE A 106 15.39 7.67 -8.31
CA PHE A 106 15.58 8.96 -7.68
C PHE A 106 17.03 9.41 -7.75
N THR A 107 17.21 10.70 -8.03
CA THR A 107 18.43 11.41 -7.69
C THR A 107 18.43 11.67 -6.18
N PRO A 108 19.43 11.18 -5.41
CA PRO A 108 19.51 11.46 -3.97
C PRO A 108 19.54 12.97 -3.70
N ALA A 109 18.83 13.41 -2.66
CA ALA A 109 18.73 14.83 -2.34
C ALA A 109 20.06 15.42 -1.84
N GLY A 110 20.85 14.61 -1.13
CA GLY A 110 22.11 15.06 -0.56
C GLY A 110 21.92 16.02 0.63
N PRO A 111 22.92 16.88 0.93
CA PRO A 111 22.89 17.78 2.08
C PRO A 111 22.04 19.04 1.84
N LEU A 112 20.90 19.16 2.53
CA LEU A 112 19.89 20.21 2.30
C LEU A 112 19.91 21.35 3.34
N TRP A 113 20.88 21.37 4.26
CA TRP A 113 20.89 22.33 5.37
C TRP A 113 21.55 23.68 5.06
N ASN A 114 22.30 23.78 3.96
CA ASN A 114 23.17 24.93 3.62
C ASN A 114 22.99 25.47 2.18
N GLN A 115 22.00 25.01 1.41
CA GLN A 115 21.95 25.33 -0.03
C GLN A 115 21.22 26.66 -0.32
N GLU A 116 21.96 27.57 -0.98
CA GLU A 116 21.45 28.70 -1.78
C GLU A 116 21.08 28.25 -3.22
N ASP A 117 21.06 26.94 -3.51
CA ASP A 117 20.80 26.39 -4.84
C ASP A 117 19.31 26.47 -5.24
N ASP A 118 19.06 26.78 -6.53
CA ASP A 118 17.79 27.23 -7.12
C ASP A 118 16.59 26.24 -6.99
N ASP A 119 16.86 24.96 -6.69
CA ASP A 119 15.86 23.86 -6.65
C ASP A 119 15.37 23.52 -5.23
N THR A 120 16.05 24.00 -4.19
CA THR A 120 15.68 23.83 -2.77
C THR A 120 15.39 25.20 -2.19
N ARG A 121 14.10 25.55 -2.08
CA ARG A 121 13.70 26.90 -1.64
C ARG A 121 13.38 26.89 -0.15
N VAL A 122 14.20 27.59 0.62
CA VAL A 122 13.89 27.93 2.02
C VAL A 122 12.77 28.96 2.01
N LEU A 123 11.65 28.67 2.68
CA LEU A 123 10.56 29.65 2.79
C LEU A 123 11.00 30.80 3.71
N PRO A 124 10.99 32.07 3.26
CA PRO A 124 11.47 33.20 4.04
C PRO A 124 10.54 33.46 5.23
N HIS A 125 11.11 33.51 6.44
CA HIS A 125 10.35 33.74 7.67
C HIS A 125 11.05 34.73 8.61
N ARG A 126 10.28 35.53 9.37
CA ARG A 126 10.79 36.60 10.25
C ARG A 126 10.57 36.25 11.73
N GLY A 127 11.52 35.57 12.40
CA GLY A 127 11.42 35.27 13.85
C GLY A 127 12.55 34.40 14.45
N ARG A 128 12.69 34.40 15.79
CA ARG A 128 13.79 33.80 16.59
C ARG A 128 13.70 32.25 16.70
N SER A 129 14.85 31.57 16.74
CA SER A 129 15.09 30.10 16.60
C SER A 129 13.86 29.19 16.72
N ARG A 130 13.29 28.83 15.58
CA ARG A 130 12.18 27.87 15.46
C ARG A 130 12.68 26.52 14.98
N LYS A 131 11.90 25.48 15.31
CA LYS A 131 12.03 24.12 14.77
C LYS A 131 12.17 24.16 13.25
N ARG A 132 12.97 23.27 12.67
CA ARG A 132 13.16 23.15 11.22
C ARG A 132 12.59 21.83 10.73
N VAL A 133 11.70 21.86 9.75
CA VAL A 133 11.09 20.66 9.15
C VAL A 133 11.53 20.53 7.70
N LEU A 134 12.00 19.33 7.34
CA LEU A 134 12.33 18.98 5.97
C LEU A 134 11.17 18.24 5.31
N VAL A 135 10.66 18.77 4.20
CA VAL A 135 9.59 18.19 3.39
C VAL A 135 10.21 17.55 2.14
N LEU A 136 10.16 16.23 2.06
CA LEU A 136 10.63 15.43 0.93
C LEU A 136 9.45 14.99 0.07
N CYS A 137 9.42 15.39 -1.20
CA CYS A 137 8.33 15.08 -2.11
C CYS A 137 8.77 14.09 -3.18
N THR A 138 8.29 12.86 -3.05
CA THR A 138 8.61 11.75 -3.97
C THR A 138 7.68 11.72 -5.18
N GLY A 139 6.56 12.45 -5.12
CA GLY A 139 5.51 12.45 -6.13
C GLY A 139 4.12 12.24 -5.51
N GLY A 140 3.25 11.56 -6.24
CA GLY A 140 1.88 11.28 -5.84
C GLY A 140 0.86 12.39 -6.18
N THR A 141 -0.42 12.07 -5.98
CA THR A 141 -1.57 12.90 -6.38
C THR A 141 -1.49 14.35 -5.91
N LEU A 142 -0.86 14.61 -4.76
CA LEU A 142 -0.70 15.94 -4.19
C LEU A 142 -0.08 16.92 -5.19
N THR A 143 0.95 16.51 -5.93
CA THR A 143 1.68 17.35 -6.90
C THR A 143 1.27 17.11 -8.34
N MET A 144 0.20 16.34 -8.58
CA MET A 144 -0.27 16.06 -9.93
C MET A 144 -1.16 17.20 -10.48
N SER A 145 -1.21 17.31 -11.80
CA SER A 145 -2.18 18.14 -12.52
C SER A 145 -2.79 17.31 -13.64
N SER A 146 -4.02 17.64 -14.03
CA SER A 146 -4.60 17.08 -15.25
C SER A 146 -3.76 17.53 -16.44
N ASP A 147 -3.28 16.57 -17.23
CA ASP A 147 -2.54 16.79 -18.46
C ASP A 147 -3.51 16.79 -19.65
N PRO A 148 -3.75 17.94 -20.29
CA PRO A 148 -4.64 18.04 -21.45
C PRO A 148 -4.16 17.22 -22.66
N SER A 149 -2.85 16.97 -22.76
CA SER A 149 -2.26 16.19 -23.85
C SER A 149 -2.46 14.68 -23.68
N ALA A 150 -2.69 14.22 -22.45
CA ALA A 150 -2.94 12.83 -22.10
C ALA A 150 -4.42 12.56 -21.76
N GLN A 151 -5.35 13.18 -22.51
CA GLN A 151 -6.81 13.02 -22.31
C GLN A 151 -7.30 13.37 -20.89
N GLY A 152 -6.59 14.25 -20.20
CA GLY A 152 -6.91 14.68 -18.84
C GLY A 152 -6.41 13.76 -17.74
N ALA A 153 -5.60 12.74 -18.06
CA ALA A 153 -4.91 11.92 -17.07
C ALA A 153 -4.09 12.80 -16.12
N LEU A 154 -4.02 12.40 -14.85
CA LEU A 154 -3.17 13.10 -13.89
C LEU A 154 -1.71 12.76 -14.18
N ALA A 155 -0.84 13.77 -14.22
CA ALA A 155 0.61 13.61 -14.34
C ALA A 155 1.33 14.42 -13.24
N PRO A 156 2.46 13.94 -12.70
CA PRO A 156 3.27 14.70 -11.75
C PRO A 156 3.75 16.03 -12.35
N VAL A 157 3.73 17.11 -11.57
CA VAL A 157 4.22 18.43 -11.99
C VAL A 157 5.37 18.86 -11.08
N GLN A 158 6.59 18.90 -11.63
CA GLN A 158 7.77 19.38 -10.92
C GLN A 158 7.61 20.87 -10.53
N GLY A 159 8.04 21.23 -9.33
CA GLY A 159 8.01 22.58 -8.77
C GLY A 159 6.66 22.99 -8.19
N ALA A 160 5.61 22.19 -8.41
CA ALA A 160 4.25 22.54 -8.00
C ALA A 160 4.15 22.68 -6.47
N LEU A 161 4.75 21.76 -5.71
CA LEU A 161 4.67 21.78 -4.25
C LEU A 161 5.25 23.09 -3.70
N THR A 162 6.45 23.43 -4.15
CA THR A 162 7.19 24.59 -3.66
C THR A 162 6.44 25.90 -3.93
N ASP A 163 5.89 26.05 -5.15
CA ASP A 163 5.07 27.20 -5.52
C ASP A 163 3.81 27.29 -4.64
N TYR A 164 3.14 26.16 -4.39
CA TYR A 164 1.95 26.12 -3.55
C TYR A 164 2.27 26.50 -2.11
N MET A 165 3.29 25.89 -1.50
CA MET A 165 3.67 26.15 -0.11
C MET A 165 4.03 27.63 0.11
N SER A 166 4.72 28.25 -0.85
CA SER A 166 5.06 29.68 -0.82
C SER A 166 3.84 30.60 -0.84
N SER A 167 2.69 30.12 -1.36
CA SER A 167 1.43 30.87 -1.42
C SER A 167 0.50 30.62 -0.23
N MET A 168 0.79 29.62 0.61
CA MET A 168 -0.02 29.27 1.78
C MET A 168 0.37 30.14 2.98
N ARG A 169 -0.47 31.12 3.28
CA ARG A 169 -0.28 32.03 4.43
C ARG A 169 -0.21 31.27 5.77
N GLU A 170 -0.90 30.15 5.88
CA GLU A 170 -0.83 29.28 7.06
C GLU A 170 0.58 28.74 7.29
N LEU A 171 1.39 28.57 6.24
CA LEU A 171 2.77 28.12 6.34
C LEU A 171 3.77 29.29 6.47
N THR A 172 3.48 30.45 5.87
CA THR A 172 4.44 31.56 5.76
C THR A 172 4.25 32.66 6.79
N ASP A 173 3.00 32.95 7.19
CA ASP A 173 2.65 34.13 7.97
C ASP A 173 2.42 33.78 9.45
N ASP A 174 2.08 32.52 9.74
CA ASP A 174 1.83 32.07 11.11
C ASP A 174 3.16 31.94 11.86
N PRO A 175 3.38 32.76 12.91
CA PRO A 175 4.61 32.69 13.66
C PRO A 175 4.71 31.39 14.44
N GLU A 176 3.68 30.55 14.59
CA GLU A 176 3.73 29.26 15.27
C GLU A 176 4.29 28.11 14.40
N MET A 177 4.35 28.30 13.08
CA MET A 177 4.86 27.26 12.16
C MET A 177 6.39 27.14 12.17
N PRO A 178 6.94 25.93 11.94
CA PRO A 178 8.39 25.74 11.84
C PRO A 178 8.97 26.42 10.60
N GLU A 179 10.29 26.58 10.57
CA GLU A 179 11.00 26.84 9.31
C GLU A 179 10.86 25.59 8.42
N ILE A 180 10.44 25.78 7.17
CA ILE A 180 10.20 24.68 6.25
C ILE A 180 11.19 24.76 5.09
N VAL A 181 11.85 23.63 4.85
CA VAL A 181 12.68 23.41 3.65
C VAL A 181 12.01 22.29 2.87
N SER A 182 11.76 22.49 1.58
CA SER A 182 11.18 21.48 0.69
C SER A 182 12.18 21.02 -0.36
N HIS A 183 12.11 19.73 -0.70
CA HIS A 183 12.86 19.12 -1.80
C HIS A 183 11.93 18.20 -2.60
N GLU A 184 11.87 18.41 -3.92
CA GLU A 184 11.13 17.57 -4.85
C GLU A 184 12.11 16.63 -5.58
N TYR A 185 11.91 15.32 -5.46
CA TYR A 185 12.77 14.35 -6.11
C TYR A 185 12.67 14.45 -7.63
N ILE A 186 13.77 14.12 -8.31
CA ILE A 186 13.84 14.06 -9.78
C ILE A 186 14.21 12.63 -10.21
N PRO A 187 13.36 11.95 -10.99
CA PRO A 187 11.98 12.35 -11.33
C PRO A 187 11.02 12.17 -10.14
N LEU A 188 9.88 12.86 -10.16
CA LEU A 188 8.72 12.47 -9.35
C LEU A 188 8.15 11.16 -9.90
N ILE A 189 7.75 10.26 -9.00
CA ILE A 189 7.24 8.93 -9.39
C ILE A 189 5.84 8.68 -8.85
N ASP A 190 5.11 7.79 -9.53
CA ASP A 190 3.89 7.23 -8.98
C ASP A 190 4.24 6.27 -7.84
N SER A 191 3.44 6.29 -6.77
CA SER A 191 3.58 5.33 -5.69
C SER A 191 3.47 3.88 -6.15
N SER A 192 2.72 3.58 -7.21
CA SER A 192 2.63 2.21 -7.75
C SER A 192 3.96 1.67 -8.26
N ASP A 193 4.87 2.55 -8.65
CA ASP A 193 6.18 2.21 -9.19
C ASP A 193 7.28 2.22 -8.11
N MET A 194 6.95 2.62 -6.87
CA MET A 194 7.92 2.66 -5.77
C MET A 194 8.32 1.26 -5.30
N GLY A 195 9.61 1.10 -5.03
CA GLY A 195 10.16 -0.13 -4.44
C GLY A 195 11.22 0.11 -3.36
N PRO A 196 11.85 -0.97 -2.86
CA PRO A 196 12.85 -0.91 -1.78
C PRO A 196 14.01 0.03 -2.03
N GLY A 197 14.44 0.15 -3.29
CA GLY A 197 15.50 1.09 -3.66
C GLY A 197 15.11 2.53 -3.38
N ASP A 198 13.87 2.91 -3.66
CA ASP A 198 13.37 4.27 -3.44
C ASP A 198 13.22 4.56 -1.95
N TRP A 199 12.71 3.60 -1.19
CA TRP A 199 12.62 3.70 0.27
C TRP A 199 14.00 3.85 0.92
N ALA A 200 15.00 3.16 0.38
CA ALA A 200 16.39 3.30 0.80
C ALA A 200 16.95 4.72 0.55
N VAL A 201 16.65 5.32 -0.60
CA VAL A 201 17.03 6.71 -0.90
C VAL A 201 16.38 7.67 0.09
N ILE A 202 15.07 7.56 0.32
CA ILE A 202 14.34 8.39 1.30
C ILE A 202 14.98 8.26 2.70
N ALA A 203 15.24 7.03 3.15
CA ALA A 203 15.85 6.78 4.46
C ALA A 203 17.26 7.37 4.56
N GLN A 204 18.04 7.30 3.48
CA GLN A 204 19.41 7.84 3.42
C GLN A 204 19.43 9.37 3.38
N ASP A 205 18.49 10.01 2.69
CA ASP A 205 18.37 11.46 2.66
C ASP A 205 17.93 12.01 4.02
N ILE A 206 17.03 11.32 4.72
CA ILE A 206 16.72 11.63 6.12
C ILE A 206 17.96 11.46 7.00
N ALA A 207 18.76 10.41 6.81
CA ALA A 207 19.99 10.20 7.58
C ALA A 207 21.00 11.32 7.39
N THR A 208 21.20 11.73 6.14
CA THR A 208 22.11 12.82 5.76
C THR A 208 21.70 14.13 6.43
N ASN A 209 20.40 14.39 6.50
CA ASN A 209 19.85 15.64 7.03
C ASN A 209 19.45 15.55 8.53
N TYR A 210 19.65 14.40 9.18
CA TYR A 210 19.02 14.08 10.45
C TYR A 210 19.29 15.08 11.57
N TYR A 211 20.53 15.58 11.69
CA TYR A 211 20.94 16.47 12.78
C TYR A 211 20.70 17.95 12.49
N HIS A 212 20.26 18.31 11.28
CA HIS A 212 20.02 19.69 10.85
C HIS A 212 18.54 20.11 10.88
N PHE A 213 17.64 19.14 10.98
CA PHE A 213 16.19 19.33 11.04
C PHE A 213 15.62 18.65 12.27
N ASP A 214 14.52 19.17 12.81
CA ASP A 214 13.81 18.64 13.97
C ASP A 214 12.82 17.54 13.61
N GLY A 215 12.36 17.49 12.36
CA GLY A 215 11.52 16.41 11.85
C GLY A 215 11.36 16.43 10.33
N PHE A 216 10.69 15.40 9.83
CA PHE A 216 10.64 15.08 8.40
C PHE A 216 9.21 14.81 7.96
N VAL A 217 8.82 15.38 6.82
CA VAL A 217 7.56 15.07 6.14
C VAL A 217 7.88 14.41 4.81
N ILE A 218 7.25 13.28 4.51
CA ILE A 218 7.39 12.60 3.21
C ILE A 218 6.05 12.69 2.50
N ILE A 219 6.03 13.42 1.39
CA ILE A 219 4.89 13.48 0.49
C ILE A 219 5.06 12.38 -0.55
N THR A 220 4.08 11.48 -0.63
CA THR A 220 4.08 10.37 -1.58
C THR A 220 2.67 10.04 -2.06
N GLY A 221 2.57 9.21 -3.09
CA GLY A 221 1.29 8.70 -3.59
C GLY A 221 0.65 7.72 -2.62
N THR A 222 -0.68 7.66 -2.62
CA THR A 222 -1.42 6.95 -1.58
C THR A 222 -1.40 5.43 -1.74
N ASP A 223 -1.19 4.89 -2.95
CA ASP A 223 -1.35 3.45 -3.21
C ASP A 223 -0.37 2.56 -2.45
N THR A 224 0.88 3.00 -2.31
CA THR A 224 1.93 2.23 -1.60
C THR A 224 2.49 2.93 -0.37
N MET A 225 1.89 4.05 0.06
CA MET A 225 2.34 4.81 1.23
C MET A 225 2.50 3.97 2.50
N ALA A 226 1.55 3.04 2.76
CA ALA A 226 1.61 2.14 3.91
C ALA A 226 2.80 1.16 3.84
N TYR A 227 3.18 0.71 2.65
CA TYR A 227 4.37 -0.12 2.43
C TYR A 227 5.64 0.70 2.65
N ALA A 228 5.72 1.91 2.09
CA ALA A 228 6.87 2.80 2.23
C ALA A 228 7.08 3.19 3.71
N ALA A 229 6.02 3.61 4.41
CA ALA A 229 6.08 3.95 5.83
C ALA A 229 6.49 2.75 6.69
N SER A 230 5.98 1.55 6.38
CA SER A 230 6.38 0.31 7.07
C SER A 230 7.87 0.00 6.84
N ALA A 231 8.35 0.04 5.60
CA ALA A 231 9.75 -0.23 5.27
C ALA A 231 10.69 0.75 5.97
N VAL A 232 10.41 2.05 5.86
CA VAL A 232 11.22 3.10 6.48
C VAL A 232 11.20 3.01 8.02
N SER A 233 10.10 2.57 8.63
CA SER A 233 10.04 2.26 10.07
C SER A 233 11.11 1.26 10.49
N PHE A 234 11.28 0.17 9.74
CA PHE A 234 12.28 -0.86 10.05
C PHE A 234 13.71 -0.41 9.75
N MET A 235 13.90 0.37 8.68
CA MET A 235 15.22 0.89 8.29
C MET A 235 15.84 1.79 9.35
N PHE A 236 15.00 2.52 10.09
CA PHE A 236 15.44 3.41 11.17
C PHE A 236 15.63 2.67 12.48
N GLN A 237 16.80 2.81 13.08
CA GLN A 237 17.11 2.35 14.44
C GLN A 237 17.33 3.57 15.33
N ASN A 238 16.75 3.53 16.54
CA ASN A 238 16.84 4.63 17.50
C ASN A 238 16.37 5.98 16.93
N LEU A 239 15.25 5.99 16.20
CA LEU A 239 14.64 7.22 15.74
C LEU A 239 14.17 8.04 16.94
N GLY A 240 14.61 9.30 17.02
CA GLY A 240 14.22 10.25 18.07
C GLY A 240 13.61 11.54 17.55
N LYS A 241 13.13 11.53 16.30
CA LYS A 241 12.51 12.67 15.62
C LYS A 241 11.32 12.17 14.80
N PRO A 242 10.25 12.97 14.64
CA PRO A 242 9.08 12.55 13.89
C PRO A 242 9.39 12.44 12.39
N VAL A 243 8.88 11.36 11.80
CA VAL A 243 8.86 11.16 10.35
C VAL A 243 7.42 10.92 9.92
N VAL A 244 6.82 11.88 9.23
CA VAL A 244 5.38 11.88 8.91
C VAL A 244 5.19 11.71 7.41
N PHE A 245 4.70 10.53 7.00
CA PHE A 245 4.22 10.30 5.65
C PHE A 245 2.84 10.93 5.47
N THR A 246 2.63 11.57 4.33
CA THR A 246 1.35 12.19 3.98
C THR A 246 1.18 12.23 2.46
N GLY A 247 -0.01 12.62 2.02
CA GLY A 247 -0.36 12.78 0.62
C GLY A 247 -1.80 13.28 0.49
N SER A 248 -2.43 13.00 -0.64
CA SER A 248 -3.84 13.37 -0.85
C SER A 248 -4.53 12.43 -1.81
N GLN A 249 -5.87 12.36 -1.71
CA GLN A 249 -6.71 11.73 -2.73
C GLN A 249 -7.05 12.70 -3.86
N ILE A 250 -7.04 14.00 -3.56
CA ILE A 250 -7.37 15.07 -4.51
C ILE A 250 -6.13 15.94 -4.71
N PRO A 251 -5.77 16.29 -5.96
CA PRO A 251 -4.62 17.14 -6.23
C PRO A 251 -4.70 18.50 -5.52
N LEU A 252 -3.55 19.04 -5.13
CA LEU A 252 -3.48 20.29 -4.38
C LEU A 252 -4.07 21.51 -5.13
N ARG A 253 -4.13 21.43 -6.47
CA ARG A 253 -4.69 22.48 -7.33
C ARG A 253 -6.21 22.59 -7.25
N GLU A 254 -6.90 21.52 -6.86
CA GLU A 254 -8.36 21.48 -6.83
C GLU A 254 -8.90 22.23 -5.60
N PRO A 255 -9.98 23.01 -5.72
CA PRO A 255 -10.44 23.86 -4.61
C PRO A 255 -10.99 23.08 -3.39
N TYR A 256 -11.40 21.82 -3.57
CA TYR A 256 -11.99 20.96 -2.53
C TYR A 256 -11.03 19.86 -2.06
N ASN A 257 -9.72 20.10 -2.17
CA ASN A 257 -8.70 19.10 -1.88
C ASN A 257 -8.52 18.80 -0.37
N ASP A 258 -8.06 17.58 -0.08
CA ASP A 258 -7.57 17.16 1.22
C ASP A 258 -6.07 17.44 1.43
N ALA A 259 -5.32 17.69 0.34
CA ALA A 259 -3.89 17.93 0.33
C ALA A 259 -3.44 19.07 1.26
N ARG A 260 -4.12 20.22 1.24
CA ARG A 260 -3.75 21.40 2.03
C ARG A 260 -3.76 21.09 3.52
N LYS A 261 -4.84 20.48 4.02
CA LYS A 261 -4.97 20.11 5.44
C LYS A 261 -3.95 19.03 5.82
N ASN A 262 -3.83 18.00 5.00
CA ASN A 262 -2.90 16.90 5.24
C ASN A 262 -1.44 17.39 5.32
N LEU A 263 -1.05 18.35 4.46
CA LEU A 263 0.29 18.94 4.47
C LEU A 263 0.55 19.79 5.72
N ILE A 264 -0.36 20.73 6.04
CA ILE A 264 -0.21 21.61 7.21
C ILE A 264 -0.08 20.77 8.49
N MET A 265 -0.98 19.80 8.67
CA MET A 265 -0.98 18.97 9.86
C MET A 265 0.23 18.03 9.93
N ALA A 266 0.70 17.50 8.79
CA ALA A 266 1.92 16.69 8.77
C ALA A 266 3.14 17.51 9.19
N ILE A 267 3.24 18.78 8.79
CA ILE A 267 4.30 19.69 9.22
C ILE A 267 4.21 19.99 10.72
N ILE A 268 3.00 20.20 11.25
CA ILE A 268 2.77 20.39 12.69
C ILE A 268 3.19 19.15 13.48
N PHE A 269 2.83 17.94 13.05
CA PHE A 269 3.30 16.72 13.72
C PHE A 269 4.81 16.49 13.56
N ALA A 270 5.40 16.91 12.44
CA ALA A 270 6.84 16.86 12.22
C ALA A 270 7.62 17.89 13.06
N SER A 271 6.96 18.90 13.62
CA SER A 271 7.60 19.81 14.59
C SER A 271 7.37 19.40 16.05
N SER A 272 6.63 18.30 16.29
CA SER A 272 6.36 17.79 17.64
C SER A 272 7.59 17.13 18.28
N ASP A 273 7.78 17.39 19.57
CA ASP A 273 8.80 16.75 20.39
C ASP A 273 8.32 15.41 20.99
N THR A 274 7.02 15.09 20.90
CA THR A 274 6.43 13.88 21.50
C THR A 274 6.55 12.66 20.59
N VAL A 275 6.56 12.86 19.27
CA VAL A 275 6.53 11.78 18.28
C VAL A 275 7.96 11.39 17.86
N SER A 276 8.38 10.17 18.22
CA SER A 276 9.69 9.60 17.84
C SER A 276 9.54 8.37 16.94
N GLU A 277 8.64 8.45 15.95
CA GLU A 277 8.22 7.32 15.14
C GLU A 277 8.02 7.71 13.67
N VAL A 278 7.96 6.69 12.81
CA VAL A 278 7.44 6.84 11.45
C VAL A 278 5.92 6.70 11.50
N THR A 279 5.22 7.70 10.99
CA THR A 279 3.76 7.82 11.07
C THR A 279 3.17 8.14 9.70
N ILE A 280 1.87 7.91 9.54
CA ILE A 280 1.07 8.42 8.42
C ILE A 280 0.05 9.39 8.99
N PHE A 281 0.02 10.62 8.47
CA PHE A 281 -1.08 11.53 8.73
C PHE A 281 -2.04 11.53 7.55
N PHE A 282 -3.30 11.17 7.79
CA PHE A 282 -4.34 11.22 6.77
C PHE A 282 -5.73 11.38 7.41
N HIS A 283 -6.56 12.24 6.84
CA HIS A 283 -7.96 12.44 7.25
C HIS A 283 -8.13 12.56 8.78
N ASP A 284 -7.56 13.63 9.35
CA ASP A 284 -7.71 13.97 10.77
C ASP A 284 -7.13 12.94 11.75
N ARG A 285 -6.31 11.99 11.29
CA ARG A 285 -5.73 10.94 12.13
C ARG A 285 -4.22 10.81 11.88
N LEU A 286 -3.47 10.68 12.97
CA LEU A 286 -2.08 10.26 12.96
C LEU A 286 -2.03 8.76 13.26
N LEU A 287 -1.49 7.97 12.33
CA LEU A 287 -1.39 6.52 12.42
C LEU A 287 0.07 6.10 12.56
N ARG A 288 0.37 5.05 13.34
CA ARG A 288 1.69 4.42 13.31
C ARG A 288 1.94 3.81 11.92
N GLY A 289 3.05 4.14 11.28
CA GLY A 289 3.32 3.80 9.88
C GLY A 289 3.25 2.29 9.60
N CYS A 290 3.94 1.50 10.42
CA CYS A 290 3.94 0.03 10.36
C CYS A 290 2.65 -0.64 10.89
N ARG A 291 1.58 0.13 11.14
CA ARG A 291 0.26 -0.37 11.55
C ARG A 291 -0.86 0.13 10.65
N ALA A 292 -0.52 0.93 9.64
CA ALA A 292 -1.48 1.54 8.73
C ALA A 292 -1.69 0.65 7.48
N THR A 293 -2.86 0.80 6.87
CA THR A 293 -3.21 0.18 5.58
C THR A 293 -4.20 1.08 4.83
N LYS A 294 -4.15 1.06 3.49
CA LYS A 294 -5.11 1.79 2.65
C LYS A 294 -6.39 0.96 2.54
N VAL A 295 -7.46 1.44 3.17
CA VAL A 295 -8.77 0.76 3.26
C VAL A 295 -9.78 1.27 2.24
N ASN A 296 -9.54 2.42 1.61
CA ASN A 296 -10.46 2.97 0.63
C ASN A 296 -9.75 3.60 -0.57
N THR A 297 -10.25 3.31 -1.76
CA THR A 297 -9.72 3.82 -3.02
C THR A 297 -10.21 5.23 -3.36
N CYS A 298 -11.37 5.66 -2.86
CA CYS A 298 -12.02 6.91 -3.29
C CYS A 298 -12.37 7.88 -2.16
N LYS A 299 -12.57 7.40 -0.93
CA LYS A 299 -12.91 8.24 0.21
C LYS A 299 -11.67 8.97 0.74
N LEU A 300 -11.89 10.16 1.28
CA LEU A 300 -10.85 10.94 1.97
C LEU A 300 -10.30 10.21 3.20
N LEU A 301 -11.15 9.47 3.93
CA LEU A 301 -10.71 8.48 4.92
C LEU A 301 -10.18 7.24 4.18
N ALA A 302 -8.97 7.38 3.63
CA ALA A 302 -8.33 6.38 2.79
C ALA A 302 -7.54 5.33 3.59
N PHE A 303 -6.99 5.72 4.75
CA PHE A 303 -6.14 4.89 5.59
C PHE A 303 -6.80 4.58 6.93
N ASP A 304 -6.50 3.40 7.46
CA ASP A 304 -6.87 2.99 8.82
C ASP A 304 -5.74 2.21 9.49
N SER A 305 -5.85 2.05 10.81
CA SER A 305 -4.97 1.20 11.61
C SER A 305 -5.82 0.14 12.31
N PRO A 306 -5.84 -1.11 11.82
CA PRO A 306 -6.90 -2.05 12.23
C PRO A 306 -6.73 -2.63 13.63
N ASN A 307 -5.49 -2.76 14.11
CA ASN A 307 -5.14 -3.48 15.33
C ASN A 307 -4.59 -2.57 16.44
N ILE A 308 -4.46 -1.27 16.18
CA ILE A 308 -4.13 -0.25 17.17
C ILE A 308 -4.91 1.03 16.84
N ASP A 309 -5.33 1.75 17.87
CA ASP A 309 -5.96 3.05 17.70
C ASP A 309 -5.01 4.07 17.01
N SER A 310 -5.58 5.10 16.39
CA SER A 310 -4.77 6.23 15.91
C SER A 310 -4.05 6.91 17.08
N LEU A 311 -2.78 7.26 16.85
CA LEU A 311 -1.91 7.91 17.83
C LEU A 311 -2.40 9.31 18.22
N ALA A 312 -3.01 10.01 17.27
CA ALA A 312 -3.69 11.28 17.52
C ALA A 312 -4.89 11.46 16.61
N THR A 313 -5.86 12.26 17.06
CA THR A 313 -7.04 12.66 16.27
C THR A 313 -7.23 14.17 16.27
N ILE A 314 -7.65 14.71 15.14
CA ILE A 314 -7.88 16.14 14.95
C ILE A 314 -9.37 16.44 15.06
N GLY A 315 -9.74 17.23 16.07
CA GLY A 315 -11.05 17.85 16.21
C GLY A 315 -10.90 19.37 16.28
N ILE A 316 -11.66 20.00 17.19
CA ILE A 316 -11.40 21.41 17.57
C ILE A 316 -10.01 21.56 18.20
N HIS A 317 -9.56 20.50 18.89
CA HIS A 317 -8.23 20.37 19.46
C HIS A 317 -7.55 19.12 18.90
N VAL A 318 -6.22 19.10 18.97
CA VAL A 318 -5.42 17.90 18.73
C VAL A 318 -5.51 17.03 19.99
N GLU A 319 -6.00 15.81 19.85
CA GLU A 319 -6.03 14.82 20.92
C GLU A 319 -4.94 13.78 20.67
N GLU A 320 -3.80 13.94 21.36
CA GLU A 320 -2.71 12.95 21.36
C GLU A 320 -2.99 11.85 22.38
N LYS A 321 -2.74 10.59 21.98
CA LYS A 321 -2.87 9.42 22.84
C LYS A 321 -1.48 8.97 23.30
N ASP A 322 -0.85 9.75 24.18
CA ASP A 322 0.54 9.59 24.61
C ASP A 322 0.93 8.16 25.01
N HIS A 323 0.00 7.42 25.62
CA HIS A 323 0.19 6.03 26.03
C HIS A 323 0.40 5.05 24.87
N LEU A 324 0.13 5.46 23.62
CA LEU A 324 0.38 4.67 22.42
C LEU A 324 1.72 5.00 21.77
N PHE A 325 2.34 6.14 22.06
CA PHE A 325 3.63 6.50 21.48
C PHE A 325 4.75 5.56 21.93
N LEU A 326 5.70 5.29 21.04
CA LEU A 326 6.92 4.58 21.38
C LEU A 326 7.77 5.43 22.33
N PRO A 327 8.46 4.79 23.29
CA PRO A 327 9.35 5.50 24.18
C PRO A 327 10.52 6.13 23.40
N PRO A 328 11.10 7.23 23.90
CA PRO A 328 12.28 7.83 23.31
C PRO A 328 13.42 6.82 23.14
N PRO A 329 14.23 6.94 22.07
CA PRO A 329 15.30 5.99 21.81
C PRO A 329 16.40 6.08 22.87
N LYS A 330 17.06 4.95 23.14
CA LYS A 330 18.16 4.86 24.12
C LYS A 330 19.56 4.98 23.51
N GLY A 331 19.66 5.18 22.20
CA GLY A 331 20.93 5.14 21.48
C GLY A 331 20.97 6.15 20.33
N ALA A 332 22.13 6.21 19.68
CA ALA A 332 22.31 7.05 18.50
C ALA A 332 21.49 6.52 17.31
N PHE A 333 20.91 7.44 16.54
CA PHE A 333 20.19 7.15 15.31
C PHE A 333 21.09 6.44 14.30
N ARG A 334 20.57 5.36 13.70
CA ARG A 334 21.26 4.58 12.65
C ARG A 334 20.26 4.19 11.59
N VAL A 335 20.73 4.08 10.35
CA VAL A 335 19.93 3.65 9.21
C VAL A 335 20.54 2.39 8.61
N ARG A 336 19.68 1.43 8.28
CA ARG A 336 20.02 0.22 7.53
C ARG A 336 18.97 0.04 6.44
N THR A 337 19.38 0.07 5.18
CA THR A 337 18.46 0.19 4.04
C THR A 337 18.34 -1.09 3.23
N GLU A 338 19.17 -2.09 3.50
CA GLU A 338 19.20 -3.33 2.75
C GLU A 338 17.92 -4.13 2.97
N MET A 339 17.26 -4.47 1.86
CA MET A 339 16.10 -5.37 1.83
C MET A 339 16.29 -6.44 0.76
N ASP A 340 15.78 -7.65 1.02
CA ASP A 340 15.72 -8.74 0.06
C ASP A 340 14.26 -9.08 -0.26
N THR A 341 13.83 -8.75 -1.48
CA THR A 341 12.44 -8.91 -1.93
C THR A 341 12.20 -10.19 -2.71
N ARG A 342 13.09 -11.19 -2.61
CA ARG A 342 12.82 -12.54 -3.13
C ARG A 342 11.82 -13.27 -2.24
N LEU A 343 10.62 -12.72 -2.16
CA LEU A 343 9.51 -13.24 -1.37
C LEU A 343 8.21 -13.23 -2.17
N ILE A 344 7.27 -14.09 -1.77
CA ILE A 344 5.94 -14.20 -2.39
C ILE A 344 4.88 -14.07 -1.30
N THR A 345 3.79 -13.37 -1.59
CA THR A 345 2.57 -13.37 -0.76
C THR A 345 1.46 -14.13 -1.46
N LEU A 346 0.86 -15.11 -0.80
CA LEU A 346 -0.31 -15.85 -1.27
C LEU A 346 -1.51 -15.62 -0.37
N ARG A 347 -2.60 -15.12 -0.96
CA ARG A 347 -3.91 -15.10 -0.30
C ARG A 347 -4.68 -16.37 -0.66
N LEU A 348 -4.90 -17.25 0.31
CA LEU A 348 -5.59 -18.51 0.06
C LEU A 348 -7.11 -18.29 -0.09
N VAL A 349 -7.76 -19.04 -0.97
CA VAL A 349 -9.23 -18.99 -1.13
C VAL A 349 -9.82 -20.40 -1.03
N PRO A 350 -11.04 -20.57 -0.49
CA PRO A 350 -11.61 -21.90 -0.34
C PRO A 350 -11.62 -22.69 -1.66
N GLY A 351 -11.11 -23.91 -1.63
CA GLY A 351 -10.99 -24.75 -2.83
C GLY A 351 -9.73 -24.52 -3.68
N PHE A 352 -8.71 -23.82 -3.15
CA PHE A 352 -7.42 -23.72 -3.83
C PHE A 352 -6.80 -25.11 -4.10
N ASP A 353 -6.10 -25.22 -5.22
CA ASP A 353 -5.39 -26.43 -5.64
C ASP A 353 -3.99 -26.48 -4.98
N ASP A 354 -3.75 -27.50 -4.17
CA ASP A 354 -2.49 -27.69 -3.47
C ASP A 354 -1.35 -27.93 -4.44
N ALA A 355 -1.62 -28.63 -5.55
CA ALA A 355 -0.59 -28.96 -6.53
C ALA A 355 0.00 -27.68 -7.13
N MET A 356 -0.82 -26.67 -7.41
CA MET A 356 -0.36 -25.39 -7.94
C MET A 356 0.58 -24.67 -6.97
N ILE A 357 0.23 -24.62 -5.68
CA ILE A 357 1.05 -23.98 -4.65
C ILE A 357 2.36 -24.76 -4.46
N ILE A 358 2.29 -26.09 -4.38
CA ILE A 358 3.46 -26.97 -4.23
C ILE A 358 4.41 -26.79 -5.42
N HIS A 359 3.89 -26.81 -6.65
CA HIS A 359 4.71 -26.60 -7.85
C HIS A 359 5.36 -25.21 -7.86
N MET A 360 4.62 -24.17 -7.48
CA MET A 360 5.17 -22.82 -7.39
C MET A 360 6.31 -22.73 -6.37
N ILE A 361 6.13 -23.28 -5.16
CA ILE A 361 7.16 -23.28 -4.11
C ILE A 361 8.41 -24.04 -4.58
N LYS A 362 8.23 -25.24 -5.17
CA LYS A 362 9.34 -26.06 -5.65
C LYS A 362 10.09 -25.42 -6.81
N ALA A 363 9.40 -24.77 -7.74
CA ALA A 363 10.03 -24.05 -8.84
C ALA A 363 10.80 -22.83 -8.32
N ALA A 364 10.18 -22.02 -7.46
CA ALA A 364 10.80 -20.82 -6.92
C ALA A 364 12.03 -21.12 -6.04
N SER A 365 12.02 -22.24 -5.29
CA SER A 365 13.16 -22.64 -4.47
C SER A 365 14.36 -23.09 -5.29
N LYS A 366 14.13 -23.68 -6.48
CA LYS A 366 15.21 -24.19 -7.35
C LYS A 366 15.75 -23.16 -8.33
N GLU A 367 14.88 -22.32 -8.88
CA GLU A 367 15.21 -21.48 -10.05
C GLU A 367 15.47 -20.01 -9.68
N THR A 368 14.65 -19.44 -8.78
CA THR A 368 14.68 -18.00 -8.45
C THR A 368 15.20 -17.70 -7.05
N VAL A 369 15.53 -18.74 -6.27
CA VAL A 369 16.03 -18.68 -4.88
C VAL A 369 15.06 -17.89 -4.00
N LEU A 370 13.83 -18.41 -3.87
CA LEU A 370 12.85 -17.91 -2.91
C LEU A 370 13.44 -17.87 -1.50
N LYS A 371 13.32 -16.73 -0.81
CA LYS A 371 13.77 -16.58 0.59
C LYS A 371 12.63 -16.37 1.58
N GLY A 372 11.51 -15.81 1.13
CA GLY A 372 10.35 -15.54 1.98
C GLY A 372 9.03 -16.00 1.36
N LEU A 373 8.12 -16.53 2.17
CA LEU A 373 6.77 -16.89 1.74
C LEU A 373 5.76 -16.41 2.79
N ILE A 374 4.86 -15.53 2.41
CA ILE A 374 3.78 -15.05 3.27
C ILE A 374 2.48 -15.72 2.84
N LEU A 375 1.82 -16.44 3.75
CA LEU A 375 0.54 -17.08 3.52
C LEU A 375 -0.55 -16.35 4.30
N GLN A 376 -1.50 -15.71 3.61
CA GLN A 376 -2.68 -15.15 4.26
C GLN A 376 -3.71 -16.26 4.46
N LEU A 377 -3.91 -16.66 5.72
CA LEU A 377 -4.80 -17.73 6.16
C LEU A 377 -6.14 -17.19 6.69
N TYR A 378 -7.09 -18.09 6.94
CA TYR A 378 -8.45 -17.72 7.37
C TYR A 378 -8.52 -17.42 8.87
N GLY A 379 -9.30 -16.41 9.26
CA GLY A 379 -9.58 -16.13 10.68
C GLY A 379 -8.30 -15.97 11.51
N ALA A 380 -8.17 -16.73 12.59
CA ALA A 380 -7.00 -16.67 13.48
C ALA A 380 -5.75 -17.44 12.96
N GLY A 381 -5.62 -17.65 11.65
CA GLY A 381 -4.49 -18.39 11.05
C GLY A 381 -4.79 -19.84 10.65
N ASN A 382 -6.04 -20.13 10.25
CA ASN A 382 -6.47 -21.47 9.91
C ASN A 382 -6.32 -21.79 8.41
N MET A 383 -5.93 -23.02 8.11
CA MET A 383 -6.03 -23.65 6.79
C MET A 383 -6.75 -25.01 6.89
N PRO A 384 -7.22 -25.60 5.79
CA PRO A 384 -7.84 -26.92 5.83
C PRO A 384 -6.88 -27.98 6.40
N SER A 385 -7.38 -28.85 7.30
CA SER A 385 -6.56 -29.81 8.05
C SER A 385 -6.10 -31.03 7.26
N LEU A 386 -6.75 -31.33 6.14
CA LEU A 386 -6.47 -32.50 5.29
C LEU A 386 -5.53 -32.12 4.14
N LYS A 387 -4.37 -31.55 4.46
CA LYS A 387 -3.45 -30.94 3.49
C LYS A 387 -1.99 -31.33 3.78
N ASN A 388 -1.77 -32.62 4.04
CA ASN A 388 -0.46 -33.14 4.48
C ASN A 388 0.65 -32.82 3.47
N ASP A 389 0.42 -33.02 2.17
CA ASP A 389 1.42 -32.76 1.13
C ASP A 389 1.85 -31.29 1.07
N LEU A 390 0.92 -30.36 1.32
CA LEU A 390 1.24 -28.94 1.39
C LEU A 390 2.05 -28.62 2.65
N ILE A 391 1.66 -29.16 3.80
CA ILE A 391 2.40 -28.97 5.06
C ILE A 391 3.82 -29.54 4.95
N GLU A 392 3.98 -30.71 4.34
CA GLU A 392 5.28 -31.31 4.07
C GLU A 392 6.09 -30.45 3.11
N CYS A 393 5.49 -29.94 2.02
CA CYS A 393 6.15 -29.00 1.13
C CYS A 393 6.59 -27.70 1.83
N LEU A 394 5.80 -27.18 2.76
CA LEU A 394 6.18 -26.01 3.56
C LEU A 394 7.33 -26.35 4.49
N LYS A 395 7.31 -27.52 5.13
CA LYS A 395 8.40 -28.00 5.96
C LYS A 395 9.70 -28.13 5.17
N ASP A 396 9.65 -28.74 3.99
CA ASP A 396 10.79 -28.83 3.08
C ASP A 396 11.32 -27.44 2.72
N ALA A 397 10.44 -26.51 2.35
CA ALA A 397 10.85 -25.13 2.06
C ALA A 397 11.51 -24.45 3.27
N THR A 398 11.01 -24.65 4.49
CA THR A 398 11.67 -24.11 5.68
C THR A 398 13.03 -24.76 5.95
N ASN A 399 13.17 -26.07 5.74
CA ASN A 399 14.45 -26.75 5.87
C ASN A 399 15.46 -26.27 4.82
N ASP A 400 14.99 -25.90 3.64
CA ASP A 400 15.78 -25.32 2.55
C ASP A 400 16.11 -23.82 2.77
N GLY A 401 15.72 -23.25 3.91
CA GLY A 401 16.06 -21.87 4.28
C GLY A 401 15.06 -20.81 3.83
N VAL A 402 13.86 -21.18 3.39
CA VAL A 402 12.76 -20.23 3.18
C VAL A 402 12.16 -19.84 4.53
N CYS A 403 11.95 -18.54 4.75
CA CYS A 403 11.18 -18.04 5.88
C CYS A 403 9.69 -18.03 5.50
N VAL A 404 8.94 -19.00 6.02
CA VAL A 404 7.49 -19.08 5.80
C VAL A 404 6.75 -18.41 6.96
N VAL A 405 5.98 -17.37 6.64
CA VAL A 405 5.23 -16.54 7.57
C VAL A 405 3.74 -16.70 7.29
N VAL A 406 2.93 -16.87 8.34
CA VAL A 406 1.45 -16.87 8.22
C VAL A 406 0.87 -15.57 8.76
N SER A 407 0.02 -14.93 7.96
CA SER A 407 -0.78 -13.78 8.35
C SER A 407 -2.27 -14.13 8.27
N THR A 408 -3.13 -13.29 8.85
CA THR A 408 -4.57 -13.41 8.64
C THR A 408 -5.02 -12.67 7.38
N GLN A 409 -6.10 -13.13 6.77
CA GLN A 409 -6.85 -12.41 5.74
C GLN A 409 -7.83 -11.39 6.31
N CYS A 410 -8.16 -11.51 7.60
CA CYS A 410 -9.05 -10.61 8.31
C CYS A 410 -8.38 -9.25 8.45
N HIS A 411 -9.18 -8.18 8.36
CA HIS A 411 -8.68 -6.83 8.53
C HIS A 411 -8.20 -6.57 9.96
N THR A 412 -8.92 -7.10 10.94
CA THR A 412 -8.61 -7.02 12.37
C THR A 412 -8.38 -8.40 12.97
N GLY A 413 -7.54 -8.47 13.99
CA GLY A 413 -7.21 -9.68 14.72
C GLY A 413 -5.76 -10.14 14.53
N SER A 414 -5.44 -11.25 15.19
CA SER A 414 -4.09 -11.83 15.26
C SER A 414 -4.10 -13.30 14.83
N VAL A 415 -2.99 -13.76 14.27
CA VAL A 415 -2.72 -15.19 14.05
C VAL A 415 -2.32 -15.83 15.38
N ILE A 416 -3.08 -16.84 15.79
CA ILE A 416 -2.88 -17.55 17.06
C ILE A 416 -2.48 -18.99 16.78
N MET A 417 -1.17 -19.22 16.73
CA MET A 417 -0.60 -20.54 16.47
C MET A 417 -0.85 -21.49 17.66
N GLY A 418 -1.21 -22.75 17.37
CA GLY A 418 -1.39 -23.80 18.37
C GLY A 418 -2.79 -23.92 18.99
N HIS A 419 -3.73 -23.01 18.69
CA HIS A 419 -5.12 -23.13 19.17
C HIS A 419 -5.94 -24.21 18.44
N TYR A 420 -5.52 -24.58 17.22
CA TYR A 420 -6.15 -25.61 16.38
C TYR A 420 -5.09 -26.61 15.91
N ALA A 421 -5.50 -27.85 15.60
CA ALA A 421 -4.59 -28.91 15.16
C ALA A 421 -3.72 -28.51 13.94
N THR A 422 -4.26 -27.68 13.07
CA THR A 422 -3.57 -27.13 11.89
C THR A 422 -2.48 -26.12 12.25
N GLY A 423 -2.69 -25.31 13.30
CA GLY A 423 -1.67 -24.40 13.81
C GLY A 423 -0.48 -25.14 14.44
N LEU A 424 -0.70 -26.31 15.04
CA LEU A 424 0.38 -27.14 15.54
C LEU A 424 1.22 -27.73 14.39
N ALA A 425 0.56 -28.27 13.37
CA ALA A 425 1.25 -28.84 12.20
C ALA A 425 2.09 -27.79 11.45
N LEU A 426 1.59 -26.56 11.32
CA LEU A 426 2.35 -25.45 10.75
C LEU A 426 3.57 -25.07 11.61
N LYS A 427 3.40 -25.03 12.94
CA LYS A 427 4.52 -24.77 13.86
C LYS A 427 5.60 -25.86 13.77
N GLU A 428 5.20 -27.12 13.69
CA GLU A 428 6.12 -28.26 13.48
C GLU A 428 6.80 -28.24 12.11
N ALA A 429 6.16 -27.59 11.13
CA ALA A 429 6.72 -27.33 9.80
C ALA A 429 7.61 -26.07 9.76
N GLY A 430 7.98 -25.46 10.89
CA GLY A 430 8.90 -24.32 10.93
C GLY A 430 8.29 -22.97 10.50
N VAL A 431 6.95 -22.89 10.40
CA VAL A 431 6.23 -21.68 10.00
C VAL A 431 6.09 -20.71 11.16
N VAL A 432 6.31 -19.41 10.90
CA VAL A 432 6.24 -18.34 11.92
C VAL A 432 4.95 -17.51 11.80
N SER A 433 4.46 -17.02 12.94
CA SER A 433 3.29 -16.15 12.99
C SER A 433 3.65 -14.70 12.70
N ALA A 434 2.84 -14.01 11.89
CA ALA A 434 2.87 -12.56 11.76
C ALA A 434 2.14 -11.83 12.91
N GLY A 435 1.52 -12.56 13.83
CA GLY A 435 0.69 -11.96 14.88
C GLY A 435 -0.46 -11.14 14.28
N ASP A 436 -0.56 -9.88 14.71
CA ASP A 436 -1.54 -8.89 14.26
C ASP A 436 -0.91 -7.81 13.34
N MET A 437 0.24 -8.11 12.71
CA MET A 437 0.83 -7.23 11.70
C MET A 437 -0.10 -7.08 10.48
N THR A 438 -0.06 -5.89 9.86
CA THR A 438 -0.65 -5.68 8.54
C THR A 438 0.17 -6.42 7.48
N LEU A 439 -0.36 -6.58 6.26
CA LEU A 439 0.39 -7.21 5.17
C LEU A 439 1.60 -6.35 4.78
N GLU A 440 1.42 -5.04 4.79
CA GLU A 440 2.42 -4.02 4.51
C GLU A 440 3.60 -4.15 5.48
N ALA A 441 3.32 -4.22 6.78
CA ALA A 441 4.32 -4.41 7.81
C ALA A 441 4.98 -5.78 7.74
N THR A 442 4.22 -6.85 7.52
CA THR A 442 4.75 -8.22 7.40
C THR A 442 5.73 -8.33 6.23
N THR A 443 5.36 -7.77 5.08
CA THR A 443 6.19 -7.77 3.86
C THR A 443 7.45 -6.94 4.06
N ALA A 444 7.30 -5.72 4.60
CA ALA A 444 8.42 -4.83 4.86
C ALA A 444 9.39 -5.42 5.90
N LYS A 445 8.89 -5.98 7.00
CA LYS A 445 9.70 -6.59 8.05
C LYS A 445 10.47 -7.80 7.54
N LEU A 446 9.80 -8.69 6.81
CA LEU A 446 10.44 -9.88 6.25
C LEU A 446 11.54 -9.49 5.26
N ALA A 447 11.25 -8.57 4.34
CA ALA A 447 12.24 -8.09 3.38
C ALA A 447 13.43 -7.40 4.06
N TYR A 448 13.19 -6.60 5.10
CA TYR A 448 14.23 -5.96 5.91
C TYR A 448 15.11 -7.01 6.61
N LEU A 449 14.52 -7.97 7.31
CA LEU A 449 15.25 -9.01 8.02
C LEU A 449 16.05 -9.90 7.07
N LEU A 450 15.50 -10.28 5.91
CA LEU A 450 16.22 -11.05 4.89
C LEU A 450 17.36 -10.25 4.22
N GLY A 451 17.29 -8.92 4.23
CA GLY A 451 18.35 -8.04 3.75
C GLY A 451 19.55 -7.93 4.70
N ARG A 452 19.41 -8.40 5.95
CA ARG A 452 20.44 -8.30 6.99
C ARG A 452 21.44 -9.45 6.87
N GLN A 453 22.66 -9.14 6.44
CA GLN A 453 23.73 -10.12 6.23
C GLN A 453 24.32 -10.71 7.52
N ASP A 454 24.05 -10.09 8.66
CA ASP A 454 24.47 -10.51 10.00
C ASP A 454 23.38 -11.28 10.75
N LEU A 455 22.33 -11.73 10.06
CA LEU A 455 21.31 -12.61 10.61
C LEU A 455 21.29 -13.95 9.86
N THR A 456 21.14 -15.03 10.62
CA THR A 456 20.78 -16.35 10.12
C THR A 456 19.28 -16.43 9.84
N ILE A 457 18.85 -17.42 9.04
CA ILE A 457 17.43 -17.61 8.75
C ILE A 457 16.60 -17.92 10.00
N ASP A 458 17.20 -18.60 10.99
CA ASP A 458 16.54 -18.88 12.27
C ASP A 458 16.35 -17.60 13.08
N GLU A 459 17.35 -16.72 13.13
CA GLU A 459 17.20 -15.39 13.76
C GLU A 459 16.15 -14.53 13.02
N VAL A 460 16.07 -14.62 11.69
CA VAL A 460 15.00 -13.95 10.92
C VAL A 460 13.62 -14.47 11.36
N ARG A 461 13.46 -15.79 11.48
CA ARG A 461 12.21 -16.43 11.95
C ARG A 461 11.84 -15.96 13.36
N ASP A 462 12.80 -15.94 14.27
CA ASP A 462 12.57 -15.48 15.65
C ASP A 462 12.17 -14.00 15.69
N LEU A 463 12.88 -13.16 14.94
CA LEU A 463 12.62 -11.71 14.89
C LEU A 463 11.28 -11.35 14.22
N MET A 464 10.73 -12.20 13.36
CA MET A 464 9.38 -11.98 12.81
C MET A 464 8.31 -11.91 13.91
N GLY A 465 8.45 -12.68 14.99
CA GLY A 465 7.54 -12.68 16.14
C GLY A 465 7.84 -11.63 17.22
N VAL A 466 8.91 -10.84 17.07
CA VAL A 466 9.34 -9.84 18.06
C VAL A 466 8.94 -8.44 17.60
N ASP A 467 8.31 -7.65 18.47
CA ASP A 467 8.00 -6.25 18.18
C ASP A 467 9.28 -5.41 18.03
N LEU A 468 9.52 -4.87 16.83
CA LEU A 468 10.72 -4.07 16.54
C LEU A 468 10.42 -2.56 16.55
N ARG A 469 9.25 -2.17 16.06
CA ARG A 469 8.85 -0.78 15.75
C ARG A 469 7.40 -0.49 16.12
N GLY A 470 6.80 -1.29 16.99
CA GLY A 470 5.39 -1.20 17.34
C GLY A 470 4.47 -1.83 16.29
N GLU A 471 4.97 -2.66 15.38
CA GLU A 471 4.23 -3.27 14.26
C GLU A 471 3.32 -4.43 14.69
N LEU A 472 3.62 -5.06 15.82
CA LEU A 472 2.86 -6.18 16.37
C LEU A 472 2.61 -6.00 17.86
N THR A 473 1.53 -6.58 18.35
CA THR A 473 1.18 -6.54 19.77
C THR A 473 1.84 -7.73 20.47
N PRO A 474 2.74 -7.51 21.43
CA PRO A 474 3.40 -8.61 22.15
C PRO A 474 2.37 -9.56 22.77
N GLU A 475 2.65 -10.87 22.80
CA GLU A 475 1.68 -11.89 23.25
C GLU A 475 1.08 -11.63 24.64
N GLY A 476 1.87 -11.07 25.57
CA GLY A 476 1.40 -10.72 26.92
C GLY A 476 0.43 -9.53 26.98
N LEU A 477 0.33 -8.75 25.90
CA LEU A 477 -0.53 -7.57 25.77
C LEU A 477 -1.68 -7.78 24.78
N MET A 478 -1.74 -8.93 24.10
CA MET A 478 -2.84 -9.24 23.19
C MET A 478 -4.16 -9.36 23.97
N PRO A 479 -5.27 -8.79 23.47
CA PRO A 479 -6.57 -9.06 24.03
C PRO A 479 -6.84 -10.58 23.94
N PRO A 480 -7.44 -11.19 24.98
CA PRO A 480 -7.73 -12.62 24.95
C PRO A 480 -8.57 -12.93 23.71
N PRO A 481 -8.30 -14.04 23.01
CA PRO A 481 -9.07 -14.39 21.83
C PRO A 481 -10.57 -14.35 22.14
N PRO A 482 -11.42 -13.76 21.28
CA PRO A 482 -12.84 -13.79 21.50
C PRO A 482 -13.27 -15.24 21.68
N LEU A 483 -13.77 -15.58 22.86
CA LEU A 483 -14.18 -16.94 23.20
C LEU A 483 -15.38 -17.30 22.30
N ALA A 484 -15.09 -17.94 21.17
CA ALA A 484 -16.02 -18.16 20.07
C ALA A 484 -17.13 -19.17 20.42
N SER A 485 -17.03 -19.88 21.54
CA SER A 485 -18.07 -20.82 21.98
C SER A 485 -18.24 -20.87 23.51
N THR A 486 -19.45 -21.20 23.94
CA THR A 486 -19.80 -21.56 25.33
C THR A 486 -18.93 -22.70 25.86
N TYR A 487 -18.46 -23.59 24.98
CA TYR A 487 -17.55 -24.69 25.29
C TYR A 487 -16.13 -24.21 25.64
N GLN A 488 -15.56 -23.27 24.87
CA GLN A 488 -14.27 -22.66 25.19
C GLN A 488 -14.33 -21.84 26.48
N LYS A 489 -15.45 -21.15 26.75
CA LYS A 489 -15.71 -20.50 28.05
C LYS A 489 -15.72 -21.50 29.21
N ALA A 490 -16.29 -22.69 29.01
CA ALA A 490 -16.33 -23.75 30.02
C ALA A 490 -14.96 -24.39 30.28
N ILE A 491 -14.16 -24.64 29.25
CA ILE A 491 -12.78 -25.15 29.40
C ILE A 491 -11.89 -24.13 30.10
N PHE A 492 -11.98 -22.85 29.72
CA PHE A 492 -11.19 -21.79 30.37
C PHE A 492 -11.54 -21.66 31.86
N LYS A 493 -12.83 -21.76 32.21
CA LYS A 493 -13.30 -21.76 33.60
C LYS A 493 -12.83 -22.99 34.38
N LYS A 494 -12.79 -24.17 33.75
CA LYS A 494 -12.31 -25.44 34.32
C LYS A 494 -10.80 -25.47 34.55
N ASN A 495 -10.02 -24.79 33.71
CA ASN A 495 -8.57 -24.66 33.89
C ASN A 495 -8.21 -23.61 34.94
N ARG A 496 -9.02 -22.55 35.11
CA ARG A 496 -8.83 -21.56 36.19
C ARG A 496 -9.07 -22.15 37.58
N SER A 497 -10.00 -23.11 37.72
CA SER A 497 -10.25 -23.84 38.97
C SER A 497 -9.20 -24.90 39.32
N ARG A 498 -8.16 -25.08 38.50
CA ARG A 498 -7.00 -25.96 38.78
C ARG A 498 -5.73 -25.20 39.16
N ILE A 499 -5.77 -23.86 39.08
CA ILE A 499 -4.62 -22.97 39.37
C ILE A 499 -4.88 -22.15 40.66
N PHE A 500 -5.98 -22.41 41.37
CA PHE A 500 -6.24 -21.88 42.70
C PHE A 500 -6.45 -23.02 43.69
#